data_AF-D5VHR2-F1
#
_entry.id   AF-D5VHR2-F1
#
_cell.length_a   1.000
_cell.length_b   1.000
_cell.length_c   1.000
_cell.angle_alpha   90.00
_cell.angle_beta   90.00
_cell.angle_gamma   90.00
#
_symmetry.space_group_name_H-M   'P 1'
#
loop_
_entity.id
_entity.type
_entity.pdbx_description
1 polymer ?
#
loop_
_entity_poly.entity_id
_entity_poly.type
_entity_poly.pdbx_seq_one_letter_code
_entity_poly.pdbx_strand_id
1 'polypeptide(L)'
;MTRLAALLALSLSACAAAATPEASPGGAGRCDVTIKFGSYGAGIDRPLADKVAAAIKADRDVARLERRPWGREGEYDLCLTAKPGRDMKALYERYRALLPARNLQAPTSIEGPEGLRFETIAPM
;
A
#
# COMPACT_ATOMS: atom_id res chain seq x y z
N MET A 1 44.58 53.81 23.22
CA MET A 1 43.70 53.48 22.08
C MET A 1 43.80 51.99 21.81
N THR A 2 42.91 51.24 22.46
CA THR A 2 42.79 49.78 22.44
C THR A 2 41.95 49.37 21.23
N ARG A 3 42.41 48.42 20.41
CA ARG A 3 41.52 47.65 19.54
C ARG A 3 41.67 46.16 19.86
N LEU A 4 40.62 45.66 20.49
CA LEU A 4 40.37 44.29 20.88
C LEU A 4 40.21 43.37 19.66
N ALA A 5 40.56 42.12 19.92
CA ALA A 5 40.33 40.92 19.13
C ALA A 5 38.87 40.69 18.73
N ALA A 6 38.67 39.97 17.63
CA ALA A 6 37.46 39.18 17.41
C ALA A 6 37.83 37.89 16.67
N LEU A 7 38.09 36.84 17.46
CA LEU A 7 38.13 35.45 17.02
C LEU A 7 36.69 35.05 16.63
N LEU A 8 36.45 34.78 15.34
CA LEU A 8 35.19 34.17 14.90
C LEU A 8 35.16 32.70 15.31
N ALA A 9 34.46 32.41 16.40
CA ALA A 9 34.03 31.07 16.75
C ALA A 9 32.89 30.65 15.80
N LEU A 10 33.17 29.70 14.89
CA LEU A 10 32.12 29.02 14.14
C LEU A 10 31.38 28.05 15.07
N SER A 11 30.26 28.51 15.63
CA SER A 11 29.36 27.70 16.44
C SER A 11 28.46 26.81 15.56
N LEU A 12 28.39 25.55 15.96
CA LEU A 12 27.68 24.40 15.39
C LEU A 12 26.19 24.67 15.09
N SER A 13 25.70 24.11 13.98
CA SER A 13 24.29 23.75 13.84
C SER A 13 24.19 22.33 13.29
N ALA A 14 24.29 21.35 14.18
CA ALA A 14 23.96 19.97 13.88
C ALA A 14 22.43 19.85 13.90
N CYS A 15 21.81 19.74 12.72
CA CYS A 15 20.43 19.28 12.61
C CYS A 15 20.35 17.86 13.15
N ALA A 16 19.92 17.72 14.40
CA ALA A 16 19.43 16.45 14.91
C ALA A 16 18.10 16.15 14.19
N ALA A 17 18.18 15.39 13.09
CA ALA A 17 17.00 14.76 12.52
C ALA A 17 16.50 13.74 13.56
N ALA A 18 15.49 14.12 14.34
CA ALA A 18 14.79 13.21 15.21
C ALA A 18 14.12 12.14 14.34
N ALA A 19 14.73 10.95 14.26
CA ALA A 19 14.05 9.77 13.78
C ALA A 19 12.91 9.47 14.77
N THR A 20 11.67 9.71 14.37
CA THR A 20 10.51 9.21 15.11
C THR A 20 10.38 7.71 14.87
N PRO A 21 10.49 6.86 15.90
CA PRO A 21 10.14 5.47 15.77
C PRO A 21 8.62 5.37 15.87
N GLU A 22 7.91 5.54 14.75
CA GLU A 22 6.47 5.27 14.73
C GLU A 22 6.24 3.78 14.48
N ALA A 23 6.53 2.99 15.51
CA ALA A 23 5.93 1.68 15.70
C ALA A 23 4.71 1.88 16.63
N SER A 24 3.56 2.17 16.04
CA SER A 24 2.25 1.98 16.70
C SER A 24 1.43 0.98 15.89
N PRO A 25 0.92 -0.10 16.51
CA PRO A 25 0.03 -1.03 15.85
C PRO A 25 -1.35 -0.38 15.69
N GLY A 26 -1.73 -0.03 14.45
CA GLY A 26 -3.11 0.39 14.13
C GLY A 26 -3.32 1.83 13.64
N GLY A 27 -2.34 2.46 13.00
CA GLY A 27 -2.49 3.81 12.42
C GLY A 27 -3.39 3.85 11.17
N ALA A 28 -4.43 4.67 11.20
CA ALA A 28 -5.25 5.03 10.04
C ALA A 28 -4.38 5.69 8.96
N GLY A 29 -3.87 4.88 8.03
CA GLY A 29 -3.04 5.36 6.91
C GLY A 29 -2.34 4.25 6.15
N ARG A 30 -2.01 3.14 6.82
CA ARG A 30 -1.34 1.99 6.19
C ARG A 30 -2.30 0.82 6.02
N CYS A 31 -2.36 0.28 4.81
CA CYS A 31 -3.05 -0.97 4.52
C CYS A 31 -2.11 -2.13 4.85
N ASP A 32 -2.64 -3.23 5.38
CA ASP A 32 -1.86 -4.46 5.54
C ASP A 32 -1.72 -5.16 4.19
N VAL A 33 -2.77 -5.11 3.37
CA VAL A 33 -2.79 -5.56 1.98
C VAL A 33 -3.49 -4.52 1.12
N THR A 34 -2.89 -4.19 -0.02
CA THR A 34 -3.48 -3.30 -1.03
C THR A 34 -3.68 -4.08 -2.31
N ILE A 35 -4.90 -4.10 -2.86
CA ILE A 35 -5.18 -4.67 -4.20
C ILE A 35 -5.56 -3.52 -5.13
N LYS A 36 -4.88 -3.39 -6.26
CA LYS A 36 -5.05 -2.27 -7.20
C LYS A 36 -5.65 -2.76 -8.49
N PHE A 37 -6.75 -2.16 -8.91
CA PHE A 37 -7.40 -2.41 -10.19
C PHE A 37 -7.15 -1.20 -11.09
N GLY A 38 -6.25 -1.36 -12.08
CA GLY A 38 -5.93 -0.31 -13.05
C GLY A 38 -6.60 -0.53 -14.39
N SER A 39 -6.38 0.41 -15.32
CA SER A 39 -6.81 0.29 -16.71
C SER A 39 -5.79 0.89 -17.68
N TYR A 40 -5.87 0.46 -18.94
CA TYR A 40 -5.13 1.01 -20.09
C TYR A 40 -6.08 1.58 -21.16
N GLY A 41 -7.22 2.16 -20.79
CA GLY A 41 -8.14 2.82 -21.73
C GLY A 41 -9.41 2.03 -22.07
N ALA A 42 -9.65 0.90 -21.40
CA ALA A 42 -10.78 0.00 -21.65
C ALA A 42 -11.55 -0.38 -20.37
N GLY A 43 -11.35 0.36 -19.28
CA GLY A 43 -11.87 0.00 -17.96
C GLY A 43 -11.09 -1.12 -17.27
N ILE A 44 -11.51 -1.43 -16.05
CA ILE A 44 -10.91 -2.49 -15.23
C ILE A 44 -11.46 -3.88 -15.61
N ASP A 45 -10.77 -4.93 -15.15
CA ASP A 45 -11.30 -6.29 -15.12
C ASP A 45 -12.38 -6.42 -14.04
N ARG A 46 -13.64 -6.18 -14.43
CA ARG A 46 -14.80 -6.28 -13.54
C ARG A 46 -15.02 -7.70 -13.00
N PRO A 47 -14.98 -8.77 -13.82
CA PRO A 47 -15.12 -10.14 -13.30
C PRO A 47 -14.10 -10.48 -12.20
N LEU A 48 -12.83 -10.10 -12.35
CA LEU A 48 -11.82 -10.31 -11.32
C LEU A 48 -12.08 -9.45 -10.08
N ALA A 49 -12.45 -8.18 -10.27
CA ALA A 49 -12.82 -7.28 -9.19
C ALA A 49 -13.98 -7.84 -8.34
N ASP A 50 -15.03 -8.34 -8.97
CA ASP A 50 -16.19 -8.93 -8.28
C ASP A 50 -15.81 -10.21 -7.54
N LYS A 51 -14.95 -11.05 -8.13
CA LYS A 51 -14.42 -12.26 -7.49
C LYS A 51 -13.63 -11.92 -6.23
N VAL A 52 -12.74 -10.93 -6.30
CA VAL A 52 -11.94 -10.46 -5.16
C VAL A 52 -12.85 -9.86 -4.09
N ALA A 53 -13.81 -9.02 -4.46
CA ALA A 53 -14.77 -8.43 -3.53
C ALA A 53 -15.61 -9.48 -2.79
N ALA A 54 -16.07 -10.52 -3.50
CA ALA A 54 -16.78 -11.64 -2.91
C ALA A 54 -15.92 -12.42 -1.91
N ALA A 55 -14.65 -12.66 -2.23
CA ALA A 55 -13.70 -13.32 -1.34
C ALA A 55 -13.46 -12.49 -0.06
N ILE A 56 -13.24 -11.19 -0.18
CA ILE A 56 -13.04 -10.29 0.98
C ILE A 56 -14.29 -10.25 1.85
N LYS A 57 -15.49 -10.19 1.26
CA LYS A 57 -16.75 -10.17 2.01
C LYS A 57 -16.95 -11.45 2.85
N ALA A 58 -16.48 -12.59 2.35
CA ALA A 58 -16.52 -13.86 3.06
C ALA A 58 -15.43 -13.96 4.16
N ASP A 59 -14.28 -13.30 3.96
CA ASP A 59 -13.11 -13.41 4.82
C ASP A 59 -13.37 -12.88 6.24
N ARG A 60 -13.18 -13.76 7.24
CA ARG A 60 -13.38 -13.44 8.65
C ARG A 60 -12.15 -12.81 9.29
N ASP A 61 -11.00 -12.85 8.63
CA ASP A 61 -9.73 -12.28 9.13
C ASP A 61 -9.59 -10.79 8.79
N VAL A 62 -10.44 -10.23 7.93
CA VAL A 62 -10.46 -8.80 7.59
C VAL A 62 -11.23 -8.01 8.66
N ALA A 63 -10.61 -6.98 9.20
CA ALA A 63 -11.22 -6.04 10.14
C ALA A 63 -11.85 -4.84 9.42
N ARG A 64 -11.16 -4.32 8.41
CA ARG A 64 -11.60 -3.16 7.64
C ARG A 64 -11.28 -3.34 6.17
N LEU A 65 -12.22 -2.91 5.34
CA LEU A 65 -12.05 -2.72 3.91
C LEU A 65 -12.38 -1.28 3.56
N GLU A 66 -11.49 -0.62 2.84
CA GLU A 66 -11.71 0.71 2.28
C GLU A 66 -11.45 0.68 0.77
N ARG A 67 -12.36 1.27 -0.01
CA ARG A 67 -12.20 1.42 -1.45
C ARG A 67 -11.80 2.85 -1.78
N ARG A 68 -10.68 3.02 -2.48
CA ARG A 68 -10.10 4.33 -2.84
C ARG A 68 -10.11 4.50 -4.36
N PRO A 69 -11.12 5.15 -4.95
CA PRO A 69 -11.14 5.43 -6.38
C PRO A 69 -10.08 6.49 -6.73
N TRP A 70 -9.43 6.33 -7.88
CA TRP A 70 -8.41 7.28 -8.33
C TRP A 70 -8.46 7.58 -9.84
N GLY A 71 -9.17 6.78 -10.63
CA GLY A 71 -9.30 6.99 -12.07
C GLY A 71 -10.75 7.19 -12.54
N ARG A 72 -10.92 7.40 -13.85
CA ARG A 72 -12.23 7.68 -14.48
C ARG A 72 -12.86 6.46 -15.14
N GLU A 73 -12.09 5.40 -15.35
CA GLU A 73 -12.50 4.16 -16.02
C GLU A 73 -12.91 3.07 -15.03
N GLY A 74 -13.02 3.46 -13.75
CA GLY A 74 -13.37 2.59 -12.64
C GLY A 74 -12.16 2.08 -11.88
N GLU A 75 -10.99 2.71 -12.00
CA GLU A 75 -9.79 2.33 -11.28
C GLU A 75 -9.87 2.69 -9.80
N TYR A 76 -9.44 1.77 -8.95
CA TYR A 76 -9.42 1.95 -7.50
C TYR A 76 -8.45 0.99 -6.81
N ASP A 77 -8.12 1.34 -5.59
CA ASP A 77 -7.41 0.46 -4.65
C ASP A 77 -8.39 -0.07 -3.59
N LEU A 78 -8.21 -1.33 -3.20
CA LEU A 78 -8.79 -1.92 -2.00
C LEU A 78 -7.71 -1.93 -0.91
N CYS A 79 -7.94 -1.16 0.15
CA CYS A 79 -7.11 -1.14 1.34
C CYS A 79 -7.71 -2.07 2.39
N LEU A 80 -7.00 -3.15 2.69
CA LEU A 80 -7.41 -4.16 3.66
C LEU A 80 -6.62 -3.99 4.95
N THR A 81 -7.34 -4.09 6.07
CA THR A 81 -6.74 -4.19 7.40
C THR A 81 -7.13 -5.53 8.01
N ALA A 82 -6.15 -6.31 8.43
CA ALA A 82 -6.33 -7.57 9.12
C ALA A 82 -6.84 -7.33 10.55
N LYS A 83 -7.54 -8.31 11.12
CA LYS A 83 -7.87 -8.30 12.55
C LYS A 83 -6.60 -8.43 13.39
N PRO A 84 -6.58 -7.87 14.61
CA PRO A 84 -5.46 -8.03 15.53
C PRO A 84 -5.09 -9.51 15.71
N GLY A 85 -3.78 -9.80 15.68
CA GLY A 85 -3.24 -11.16 15.82
C GLY A 85 -3.36 -12.05 14.59
N ARG A 86 -3.87 -11.55 13.46
CA ARG A 86 -3.88 -12.29 12.19
C ARG A 86 -2.60 -12.08 11.41
N ASP A 87 -2.19 -13.13 10.71
CA ASP A 87 -1.01 -13.10 9.84
C ASP A 87 -1.32 -12.34 8.55
N MET A 88 -0.67 -11.18 8.40
CA MET A 88 -0.80 -10.30 7.23
C MET A 88 -0.21 -10.94 5.96
N LYS A 89 0.84 -11.76 6.10
CA LYS A 89 1.43 -12.48 4.96
C LYS A 89 0.48 -13.57 4.48
N ALA A 90 -0.13 -14.32 5.39
CA ALA A 90 -1.16 -15.29 5.02
C ALA A 90 -2.37 -14.63 4.34
N LEU A 91 -2.77 -13.43 4.80
CA LEU A 91 -3.81 -12.62 4.16
C LEU A 91 -3.40 -12.22 2.72
N TYR A 92 -2.18 -11.72 2.54
CA TYR A 92 -1.63 -11.39 1.22
C TYR A 92 -1.64 -12.60 0.28
N GLU A 93 -1.10 -13.75 0.72
CA GLU A 93 -1.01 -14.95 -0.12
C GLU A 93 -2.40 -15.46 -0.55
N ARG A 94 -3.39 -15.36 0.35
CA ARG A 94 -4.77 -15.74 0.06
C ARG A 94 -5.36 -14.95 -1.10
N TYR A 95 -5.18 -13.63 -1.11
CA TYR A 95 -5.67 -12.78 -2.19
C TYR A 95 -4.79 -12.84 -3.43
N ARG A 96 -3.48 -12.96 -3.26
CA ARG A 96 -2.55 -13.21 -4.35
C ARG A 96 -2.96 -14.42 -5.16
N ALA A 97 -3.38 -15.51 -4.52
CA ALA A 97 -3.83 -16.73 -5.20
C ALA A 97 -5.08 -16.54 -6.08
N LEU A 98 -5.84 -15.46 -5.91
CA LEU A 98 -6.99 -15.14 -6.76
C LEU A 98 -6.59 -14.46 -8.07
N LEU A 99 -5.44 -13.78 -8.09
CA LEU A 99 -4.96 -13.04 -9.24
C LEU A 99 -4.32 -14.00 -10.26
N PRO A 100 -4.71 -13.96 -11.54
CA PRO A 100 -4.08 -14.78 -12.55
C PRO A 100 -2.62 -14.35 -12.79
N ALA A 101 -1.79 -15.21 -13.37
CA ALA A 101 -0.43 -14.81 -13.76
C ALA A 101 -0.44 -13.77 -14.89
N ARG A 102 -1.37 -13.90 -15.83
CA ARG A 102 -1.62 -12.96 -16.92
C ARG A 102 -3.05 -12.46 -16.83
N ASN A 103 -3.26 -11.16 -16.99
CA ASN A 103 -4.59 -10.58 -17.12
C ASN A 103 -4.65 -9.83 -18.45
N LEU A 104 -5.39 -10.38 -19.41
CA LEU A 104 -5.50 -9.81 -20.76
C LEU A 104 -6.52 -8.67 -20.84
N GLN A 105 -7.31 -8.46 -19.79
CA GLN A 105 -8.33 -7.41 -19.78
C GLN A 105 -7.81 -6.10 -19.21
N ALA A 106 -7.18 -6.15 -18.03
CA ALA A 106 -6.67 -4.95 -17.36
C ALA A 106 -5.59 -5.30 -16.32
N PRO A 107 -4.67 -4.38 -15.99
CA PRO A 107 -3.64 -4.63 -14.98
C PRO A 107 -4.26 -4.73 -13.59
N THR A 108 -3.86 -5.75 -12.83
CA THR A 108 -4.20 -5.89 -11.41
C THR A 108 -2.93 -6.19 -10.63
N SER A 109 -2.74 -5.51 -9.51
CA SER A 109 -1.59 -5.77 -8.62
C SER A 109 -2.02 -5.92 -7.17
N ILE A 110 -1.16 -6.55 -6.38
CA ILE A 110 -1.32 -6.70 -4.95
C ILE A 110 0.00 -6.37 -4.26
N GLU A 111 -0.08 -5.63 -3.18
CA GLU A 111 1.02 -5.28 -2.29
C GLU A 111 0.66 -5.73 -0.87
N GLY A 112 1.65 -6.25 -0.14
CA GLY A 112 1.48 -6.80 1.21
C GLY A 112 2.55 -6.30 2.18
N PRO A 113 2.65 -6.91 3.36
CA PRO A 113 3.70 -6.58 4.33
C PRO A 113 5.08 -6.84 3.75
N GLU A 114 6.10 -6.20 4.32
CA GLU A 114 7.53 -6.46 4.01
C GLU A 114 7.91 -6.27 2.53
N GLY A 115 7.13 -5.50 1.76
CA GLY A 115 7.40 -5.23 0.35
C GLY A 115 6.99 -6.37 -0.58
N LEU A 116 6.21 -7.35 -0.10
CA LEU A 116 5.60 -8.36 -0.96
C LEU A 116 4.76 -7.68 -2.04
N ARG A 117 5.01 -8.03 -3.30
CA ARG A 117 4.28 -7.49 -4.43
C ARG A 117 4.11 -8.52 -5.53
N PHE A 118 2.98 -8.45 -6.19
CA PHE A 118 2.73 -9.13 -7.45
C PHE A 118 1.91 -8.24 -8.38
N GLU A 119 2.15 -8.38 -9.68
CA GLU A 119 1.42 -7.69 -10.73
C GLU A 119 1.13 -8.66 -11.87
N THR A 120 -0.12 -8.67 -12.34
CA THR A 120 -0.51 -9.48 -13.50
C THR A 120 0.25 -9.02 -14.73
N ILE A 121 0.76 -9.94 -15.54
CA ILE A 121 1.33 -9.58 -16.84
C ILE A 121 0.18 -9.07 -17.73
N ALA A 122 0.26 -7.80 -18.11
CA ALA A 122 -0.64 -7.16 -19.08
C ALA A 122 -0.35 -7.66 -20.51
N PRO A 123 -1.32 -7.57 -21.43
CA PRO A 123 -1.03 -7.75 -22.86
C PRO A 123 -0.05 -6.65 -23.30
N MET A 124 1.06 -7.06 -23.92
CA MET A 124 2.02 -6.15 -24.57
C MET A 124 1.45 -5.62 -25.88
#